data_AF-A0A0S8AI20-F1
#
_entry.id   AF-A0A0S8AI20-F1
#
_cell.length_a   1.000
_cell.length_b   1.000
_cell.length_c   1.000
_cell.angle_alpha   90.00
_cell.angle_beta   90.00
_cell.angle_gamma   90.00
#
_symmetry.space_group_name_H-M   'P 1'
#
loop_
_entity.id
_entity.type
_entity.pdbx_description
1 polymer ?
#
loop_
_entity_poly.entity_id
_entity_poly.type
_entity_poly.pdbx_seq_one_letter_code
_entity_poly.pdbx_strand_id
1 'polypeptide(L)'
;MTVEIQKIPGGLMVDGLKLMKGKCGCTSFARCCSTWSKVKKRNGGVELEAKMTAPDTEEIFSWGYTVRKNGTTVTVKVEDARDKEIYSGYIPPSVSQWEEKGWEVVDKTADREDAGVWRCAICKWLYKENNEEVLFEELPDDWKCPLCGAPKRDFEKIG
;
A
#
# COMPACT_ATOMS: atom_id res chain seq x y z
N MET A 1 20.78 15.93 -12.78
CA MET A 1 19.63 16.41 -11.97
C MET A 1 19.50 15.49 -10.78
N THR A 2 19.60 15.99 -9.56
CA THR A 2 19.52 15.18 -8.34
C THR A 2 18.06 14.85 -8.05
N VAL A 3 17.75 13.60 -7.68
CA VAL A 3 16.40 13.22 -7.24
C VAL A 3 16.08 13.92 -5.92
N GLU A 4 14.90 14.53 -5.83
CA GLU A 4 14.45 15.19 -4.62
C GLU A 4 13.93 14.18 -3.59
N ILE A 5 14.54 14.16 -2.39
CA ILE A 5 14.13 13.32 -1.25
C ILE A 5 13.82 14.20 -0.04
N GLN A 6 12.54 14.41 0.25
CA GLN A 6 12.07 15.21 1.39
C GLN A 6 11.65 14.32 2.55
N LYS A 7 11.90 14.76 3.79
CA LYS A 7 11.32 14.14 4.98
C LYS A 7 9.90 14.65 5.17
N ILE A 8 8.94 13.75 5.35
CA ILE A 8 7.53 14.09 5.63
C ILE A 8 7.07 13.44 6.95
N PRO A 9 6.03 13.97 7.60
CA PRO A 9 5.43 13.29 8.75
C PRO A 9 5.06 11.86 8.39
N GLY A 10 5.62 10.89 9.12
CA GLY A 10 5.35 9.48 8.87
C GLY A 10 6.02 8.89 7.63
N GLY A 11 7.03 9.50 7.01
CA GLY A 11 7.68 8.90 5.83
C GLY A 11 8.78 9.70 5.16
N LEU A 12 9.09 9.31 3.92
CA LEU A 12 9.89 10.07 2.96
C LEU A 12 9.07 10.31 1.70
N MET A 13 9.26 11.46 1.08
CA MET A 13 8.76 11.73 -0.26
C MET A 13 9.94 11.70 -1.21
N VAL A 14 9.84 10.90 -2.27
CA VAL A 14 10.88 10.75 -3.29
C VAL A 14 10.25 11.07 -4.64
N ASP A 15 10.71 12.15 -5.28
CA ASP A 15 10.22 12.57 -6.60
C ASP A 15 8.67 12.74 -6.66
N GLY A 16 8.08 13.20 -5.55
CA GLY A 16 6.63 13.37 -5.38
C GLY A 16 5.85 12.11 -4.97
N LEU A 17 6.49 10.94 -4.90
CA LEU A 17 5.88 9.70 -4.41
C LEU A 17 6.15 9.51 -2.91
N LYS A 18 5.12 9.09 -2.17
CA LYS A 18 5.19 8.93 -0.72
C LYS A 18 5.58 7.50 -0.35
N LEU A 19 6.59 7.38 0.50
CA LEU A 19 7.01 6.14 1.15
C LEU A 19 6.78 6.31 2.66
N MET A 20 5.72 5.70 3.17
CA MET A 20 5.27 5.90 4.54
C MET A 20 5.79 4.80 5.47
N LYS A 21 6.26 5.19 6.66
CA LYS A 21 6.65 4.32 7.77
C LYS A 21 5.56 4.26 8.83
N GLY A 22 5.54 3.19 9.60
CA GLY A 22 4.88 3.12 10.89
C GLY A 22 3.95 1.93 11.05
N LYS A 23 3.52 1.73 12.30
CA LYS A 23 2.27 1.03 12.57
C LYS A 23 1.15 1.94 12.09
N CYS A 24 0.10 1.35 11.52
CA CYS A 24 -1.02 2.12 10.95
C CYS A 24 -1.67 3.12 11.93
N GLY A 25 -1.53 2.93 13.25
CA GLY A 25 -1.99 3.87 14.27
C GLY A 25 -3.51 4.09 14.25
N CYS A 26 -4.26 3.22 13.56
CA CYS A 26 -5.69 3.36 13.42
C CYS A 26 -6.39 3.09 14.74
N THR A 27 -7.34 3.95 15.08
CA THR A 27 -8.29 3.77 16.18
C THR A 27 -9.56 3.07 15.70
N SER A 28 -9.46 2.26 14.64
CA SER A 28 -10.57 1.44 14.16
C SER A 28 -11.05 0.55 15.29
N PHE A 29 -12.37 0.44 15.44
CA PHE A 29 -12.96 -0.49 16.39
C PHE A 29 -12.81 -1.95 15.94
N ALA A 30 -12.51 -2.18 14.66
CA ALA A 30 -12.23 -3.51 14.14
C ALA A 30 -10.88 -4.04 14.66
N ARG A 31 -10.66 -5.34 14.51
CA ARG A 31 -9.42 -6.02 14.93
C ARG A 31 -8.18 -5.34 14.32
N CYS A 32 -7.10 -5.28 15.11
CA CYS A 32 -5.83 -4.70 14.66
C CYS A 32 -5.22 -5.58 13.55
N CYS A 33 -5.02 -5.01 12.36
CA CYS A 33 -4.35 -5.70 11.24
C CYS A 33 -2.88 -6.05 11.51
N SER A 34 -2.28 -5.55 12.60
CA SER A 34 -0.88 -5.83 13.00
C SER A 34 0.19 -5.50 11.96
N THR A 35 -0.18 -4.68 10.96
CA THR A 35 0.71 -4.29 9.87
C THR A 35 1.70 -3.22 10.29
N TRP A 36 2.85 -3.23 9.63
CA TRP A 36 3.89 -2.23 9.86
C TRP A 36 4.69 -1.97 8.59
N SER A 37 5.23 -0.76 8.48
CA SER A 37 6.24 -0.43 7.48
C SER A 37 7.43 0.31 8.09
N LYS A 38 8.59 0.13 7.49
CA LYS A 38 9.86 0.80 7.83
C LYS A 38 10.40 1.44 6.57
N VAL A 39 10.80 2.70 6.68
CA VAL A 39 11.45 3.44 5.60
C VAL A 39 12.81 3.91 6.10
N LYS A 40 13.88 3.51 5.40
CA LYS A 40 15.26 3.84 5.74
C LYS A 40 15.89 4.62 4.59
N LYS A 41 16.48 5.78 4.90
CA LYS A 41 17.34 6.50 3.95
C LYS A 41 18.73 5.86 3.99
N ARG A 42 19.27 5.49 2.83
CA ARG A 42 20.63 4.96 2.66
C ARG A 42 21.49 5.95 1.86
N ASN A 43 22.80 5.75 1.86
CA ASN A 43 23.69 6.50 0.97
C ASN A 43 23.32 6.15 -0.47
N GLY A 44 22.73 7.11 -1.19
CA GLY A 44 22.28 6.92 -2.57
C GLY A 44 20.89 6.32 -2.73
N GLY A 45 20.02 6.28 -1.71
CA GLY A 45 18.68 5.72 -1.91
C GLY A 45 17.74 5.66 -0.71
N VAL A 46 16.60 4.99 -0.93
CA VAL A 46 15.57 4.71 0.06
C VAL A 46 15.18 3.24 0.01
N GLU A 47 15.01 2.63 1.18
CA GLU A 47 14.58 1.24 1.34
C GLU A 47 13.28 1.23 2.16
N LEU A 48 12.22 0.64 1.60
CA LEU A 48 10.95 0.39 2.26
C LEU A 48 10.78 -1.12 2.47
N GLU A 49 10.49 -1.48 3.71
CA GLU A 49 10.14 -2.84 4.12
C GLU A 49 8.78 -2.79 4.81
N ALA A 50 7.82 -3.62 4.38
CA ALA A 50 6.49 -3.66 4.98
C ALA A 50 5.98 -5.08 5.20
N LYS A 51 5.18 -5.23 6.26
CA LYS A 51 4.38 -6.41 6.56
C LYS A 51 2.91 -6.02 6.50
N MET A 52 2.19 -6.59 5.56
CA MET A 52 0.76 -6.37 5.30
C MET A 52 -0.11 -7.57 5.70
N THR A 53 0.47 -8.55 6.40
CA THR A 53 -0.21 -9.74 6.91
C THR A 53 -0.81 -9.50 8.30
N ALA A 54 -1.85 -10.25 8.63
CA ALA A 54 -2.48 -10.26 9.95
C ALA A 54 -2.15 -11.58 10.68
N PRO A 55 -2.39 -11.71 12.00
CA PRO A 55 -2.04 -12.94 12.73
C PRO A 55 -2.76 -14.20 12.23
N ASP A 56 -3.89 -14.04 11.56
CA ASP A 56 -4.76 -15.10 11.04
C ASP A 56 -4.65 -15.30 9.52
N THR A 57 -3.77 -14.57 8.84
CA THR A 57 -3.57 -14.78 7.40
C THR A 57 -2.70 -16.01 7.15
N GLU A 58 -3.13 -16.89 6.27
CA GLU A 58 -2.45 -18.12 5.88
C GLU A 58 -1.83 -18.01 4.47
N GLU A 59 -2.43 -17.21 3.58
CA GLU A 59 -2.01 -17.08 2.19
C GLU A 59 -0.94 -15.99 2.00
N ILE A 60 0.19 -16.17 2.67
CA ILE A 60 1.31 -15.22 2.68
C ILE A 60 2.13 -15.33 1.39
N PHE A 61 2.46 -14.19 0.80
CA PHE A 61 3.38 -14.06 -0.33
C PHE A 61 4.28 -12.83 -0.14
N SER A 62 5.28 -12.69 -1.01
CA SER A 62 6.17 -11.53 -0.98
C SER A 62 6.27 -10.90 -2.35
N TRP A 63 6.27 -9.57 -2.38
CA TRP A 63 6.45 -8.80 -3.59
C TRP A 63 7.39 -7.62 -3.34
N GLY A 64 7.96 -7.08 -4.41
CA GLY A 64 8.98 -6.07 -4.29
C GLY A 64 9.68 -5.76 -5.59
N TYR A 65 10.38 -4.63 -5.58
CA TYR A 65 11.09 -4.12 -6.74
C TYR A 65 12.17 -3.14 -6.29
N THR A 66 13.10 -2.86 -7.20
CA THR A 66 14.10 -1.82 -7.07
C THR A 66 14.08 -0.95 -8.32
N VAL A 67 13.90 0.35 -8.13
CA VAL A 67 13.96 1.36 -9.20
C VAL A 67 15.13 2.30 -8.99
N ARG A 68 15.69 2.84 -10.08
CA ARG A 68 16.81 3.78 -10.04
C ARG A 68 16.56 4.99 -10.93
N LYS A 69 17.05 6.15 -10.49
CA LYS A 69 17.07 7.38 -11.28
C LYS A 69 18.22 8.26 -10.82
N ASN A 70 19.08 8.68 -11.76
CA ASN A 70 20.21 9.57 -11.50
C ASN A 70 21.10 9.12 -10.32
N GLY A 71 21.38 7.81 -10.23
CA GLY A 71 22.18 7.21 -9.16
C GLY A 71 21.47 7.07 -7.80
N THR A 72 20.20 7.48 -7.70
CA THR A 72 19.35 7.24 -6.52
C THR A 72 18.56 5.96 -6.73
N THR A 73 18.55 5.08 -5.72
CA THR A 73 17.83 3.81 -5.75
C THR A 73 16.68 3.80 -4.76
N VAL A 74 15.51 3.28 -5.14
CA VAL A 74 14.40 2.99 -4.23
C VAL A 74 14.12 1.49 -4.28
N THR A 75 14.24 0.83 -3.14
CA THR A 75 13.94 -0.60 -2.99
C THR A 75 12.70 -0.76 -2.11
N VAL A 76 11.74 -1.55 -2.58
CA VAL A 76 10.49 -1.89 -1.88
C VAL A 76 10.44 -3.40 -1.70
N LYS A 77 10.20 -3.84 -0.47
CA LYS A 77 9.99 -5.24 -0.09
C LYS A 77 8.77 -5.34 0.80
N VAL A 78 7.82 -6.19 0.43
CA VAL A 78 6.55 -6.32 1.12
C VAL A 78 6.23 -7.79 1.31
N GLU A 79 6.01 -8.19 2.56
CA GLU A 79 5.32 -9.43 2.90
C GLU A 79 3.84 -9.13 2.97
N ASP A 80 3.03 -9.82 2.17
CA ASP A 80 1.62 -9.54 1.98
C ASP A 80 0.80 -10.84 2.08
N ALA A 81 -0.52 -10.71 2.22
CA ALA A 81 -1.44 -11.84 2.33
C ALA A 81 -2.65 -11.64 1.41
N ARG A 82 -3.02 -12.70 0.68
CA ARG A 82 -4.19 -12.71 -0.22
C ARG A 82 -5.51 -12.65 0.56
N ASP A 83 -5.53 -13.31 1.71
CA ASP A 83 -6.66 -13.43 2.62
C ASP A 83 -6.75 -12.29 3.67
N LYS A 84 -5.90 -11.25 3.58
CA LYS A 84 -6.05 -10.07 4.44
C LYS A 84 -7.37 -9.34 4.14
N GLU A 85 -8.21 -9.18 5.16
CA GLU A 85 -9.49 -8.48 5.04
C GLU A 85 -9.43 -7.03 5.53
N ILE A 86 -8.50 -6.73 6.45
CA ILE A 86 -8.38 -5.42 7.08
C ILE A 86 -6.96 -4.94 6.91
N TYR A 87 -6.80 -3.72 6.43
CA TYR A 87 -5.50 -3.11 6.27
C TYR A 87 -5.57 -1.61 6.46
N SER A 88 -4.78 -1.09 7.41
CA SER A 88 -4.73 0.35 7.67
C SER A 88 -3.37 0.99 7.34
N GLY A 89 -2.43 0.23 6.78
CA GLY A 89 -1.13 0.75 6.38
C GLY A 89 -1.19 1.60 5.11
N TYR A 90 -0.02 1.84 4.53
CA TYR A 90 0.14 2.52 3.26
C TYR A 90 0.71 1.56 2.24
N ILE A 91 0.03 1.45 1.10
CA ILE A 91 0.53 0.68 -0.04
C ILE A 91 1.65 1.50 -0.70
N PRO A 92 2.87 0.92 -0.85
CA PRO A 92 3.94 1.56 -1.59
C PRO A 92 3.50 1.86 -3.03
N PRO A 93 4.09 2.87 -3.68
CA PRO A 93 3.81 3.16 -5.08
C PRO A 93 4.01 1.92 -5.98
N SER A 94 3.31 1.85 -7.11
CA SER A 94 3.55 0.80 -8.09
C SER A 94 4.79 1.09 -8.93
N VAL A 95 5.32 0.08 -9.62
CA VAL A 95 6.43 0.24 -10.57
C VAL A 95 6.08 1.25 -11.66
N SER A 96 4.85 1.21 -12.19
CA SER A 96 4.39 2.12 -13.25
C SER A 96 4.43 3.58 -12.83
N GLN A 97 4.12 3.90 -11.57
CA GLN A 97 4.22 5.28 -11.05
C GLN A 97 5.66 5.81 -11.04
N TRP A 98 6.65 4.93 -10.87
CA TRP A 98 8.07 5.29 -10.98
C TRP A 98 8.48 5.46 -12.44
N GLU A 99 8.05 4.58 -13.33
CA GLU A 99 8.34 4.63 -14.77
C GLU A 99 7.78 5.90 -15.43
N GLU A 100 6.56 6.31 -15.07
CA GLU A 100 5.96 7.59 -15.49
C GLU A 100 6.80 8.81 -15.09
N LYS A 101 7.57 8.67 -14.00
CA LYS A 101 8.52 9.67 -13.52
C LYS A 101 9.91 9.48 -14.11
N GLY A 102 10.13 8.57 -15.05
CA GLY A 102 11.40 8.31 -15.70
C GLY A 102 12.41 7.59 -14.80
N TRP A 103 11.94 6.75 -13.89
CA TRP A 103 12.79 5.80 -13.16
C TRP A 103 12.92 4.50 -13.95
N GLU A 104 14.10 3.89 -13.89
CA GLU A 104 14.36 2.59 -14.51
C GLU A 104 14.16 1.47 -13.48
N VAL A 105 13.54 0.36 -13.89
CA VAL A 105 13.42 -0.83 -13.05
C VAL A 105 14.73 -1.60 -13.11
N VAL A 106 15.41 -1.73 -11.97
CA VAL A 106 16.69 -2.46 -11.85
C VAL A 106 16.45 -3.92 -11.50
N ASP A 107 15.49 -4.17 -10.61
CA ASP A 107 15.12 -5.50 -10.16
C ASP A 107 13.63 -5.53 -9.84
N LYS A 108 12.99 -6.67 -10.07
CA LYS A 108 11.57 -6.87 -9.79
C LYS A 108 11.36 -8.30 -9.32
N THR A 109 11.03 -8.46 -8.05
CA THR A 109 10.77 -9.77 -7.45
C THR A 109 9.37 -10.27 -7.82
N ALA A 110 8.35 -9.42 -7.62
CA ALA A 110 6.97 -9.66 -8.03
C ALA A 110 6.16 -8.36 -7.93
N ASP A 111 5.00 -8.34 -8.59
CA ASP A 111 3.99 -7.28 -8.41
C ASP A 111 3.07 -7.58 -7.23
N ARG A 112 2.38 -6.54 -6.75
CA ARG A 112 1.21 -6.73 -5.89
C ARG A 112 0.09 -7.35 -6.72
N GLU A 113 -0.53 -8.41 -6.19
CA GLU A 113 -1.59 -9.14 -6.90
C GLU A 113 -2.96 -8.47 -6.77
N ASP A 114 -3.22 -7.78 -5.65
CA ASP A 114 -4.44 -7.00 -5.51
C ASP A 114 -4.38 -5.76 -6.41
N ALA A 115 -5.44 -5.51 -7.18
CA ALA A 115 -5.68 -4.26 -7.91
C ALA A 115 -7.11 -3.80 -7.62
N GLY A 116 -7.37 -2.49 -7.66
CA GLY A 116 -8.73 -1.99 -7.40
C GLY A 116 -9.14 -2.23 -5.95
N VAL A 117 -8.29 -1.84 -5.00
CA VAL A 117 -8.54 -2.05 -3.58
C VAL A 117 -9.12 -0.79 -2.97
N TRP A 118 -10.29 -0.92 -2.37
CA TRP A 118 -10.96 0.13 -1.62
C TRP A 118 -10.96 -0.20 -0.15
N ARG A 119 -10.67 0.80 0.67
CA ARG A 119 -10.62 0.65 2.12
C ARG A 119 -11.70 1.48 2.77
N CYS A 120 -12.45 0.88 3.67
CA CYS A 120 -13.38 1.64 4.52
C CYS A 120 -12.59 2.59 5.43
N ALA A 121 -12.87 3.90 5.38
CA ALA A 121 -12.19 4.88 6.22
C ALA A 121 -12.47 4.68 7.73
N ILE A 122 -13.58 4.01 8.08
CA ILE A 122 -14.01 3.77 9.46
C ILE A 122 -13.35 2.52 10.04
N CYS A 123 -13.65 1.35 9.47
CA CYS A 123 -13.22 0.07 10.05
C CYS A 123 -11.95 -0.53 9.42
N LYS A 124 -11.48 0.03 8.29
CA LYS A 124 -10.31 -0.43 7.52
C LYS A 124 -10.47 -1.78 6.82
N TRP A 125 -11.70 -2.27 6.70
CA TRP A 125 -12.05 -3.39 5.84
C TRP A 125 -11.74 -3.08 4.38
N LEU A 126 -11.28 -4.09 3.65
CA LEU A 126 -10.90 -4.01 2.25
C LEU A 126 -11.97 -4.63 1.36
N TYR A 127 -12.44 -3.84 0.42
CA TYR A 127 -13.10 -4.33 -0.79
C TYR A 127 -12.02 -4.55 -1.85
N LYS A 128 -11.83 -5.78 -2.30
CA LYS A 128 -10.86 -6.13 -3.33
C LYS A 128 -11.61 -6.54 -4.58
N GLU A 129 -11.56 -5.74 -5.63
CA GLU A 129 -12.31 -6.01 -6.87
C GLU A 129 -11.95 -7.38 -7.48
N ASN A 130 -10.72 -7.87 -7.29
CA ASN A 130 -10.31 -9.20 -7.76
C ASN A 130 -11.05 -10.37 -7.07
N ASN A 131 -11.65 -10.14 -5.90
CA ASN A 131 -12.40 -11.15 -5.15
C ASN A 131 -13.91 -10.98 -5.29
N GLU A 132 -14.37 -9.96 -6.01
CA GLU A 132 -15.76 -9.54 -6.07
C GLU A 132 -16.25 -9.59 -7.52
N GLU A 133 -17.54 -9.86 -7.72
CA GLU A 133 -18.12 -9.92 -9.06
C GLU A 133 -18.45 -8.52 -9.63
N VAL A 134 -18.51 -7.51 -8.76
CA VAL A 134 -18.93 -6.14 -9.09
C VAL A 134 -17.77 -5.17 -8.80
N LEU A 135 -17.51 -4.24 -9.70
CA LEU A 135 -16.54 -3.18 -9.42
C LEU A 135 -17.08 -2.26 -8.32
N PHE A 136 -16.20 -1.71 -7.48
CA PHE A 136 -16.65 -0.88 -6.36
C PHE A 136 -17.47 0.33 -6.84
N GLU A 137 -17.06 0.92 -7.97
CA GLU A 137 -17.76 2.07 -8.56
C GLU A 137 -19.18 1.72 -9.04
N GLU A 138 -19.43 0.48 -9.43
CA GLU A 138 -20.73 -0.01 -9.91
C GLU A 138 -21.67 -0.46 -8.78
N LEU A 139 -21.17 -0.51 -7.53
CA LEU A 139 -22.02 -0.81 -6.38
C LEU A 139 -23.17 0.22 -6.23
N PRO A 140 -24.35 -0.20 -5.76
CA PRO A 140 -25.45 0.72 -5.46
C PRO A 140 -25.06 1.83 -4.49
N ASP A 141 -25.71 3.00 -4.60
CA ASP A 141 -25.43 4.15 -3.72
C ASP A 141 -25.80 3.90 -2.25
N ASP A 142 -26.76 2.99 -2.01
CA ASP A 142 -27.18 2.55 -0.69
C ASP A 142 -26.33 1.41 -0.13
N TRP A 143 -25.34 0.92 -0.89
CA TRP A 143 -24.41 -0.09 -0.42
C TRP A 143 -23.61 0.40 0.79
N LYS A 144 -23.39 -0.51 1.74
CA LYS A 144 -22.72 -0.24 3.01
C LYS A 144 -21.63 -1.27 3.27
N CYS A 145 -20.60 -0.82 3.97
CA CYS A 145 -19.54 -1.70 4.45
C CYS A 145 -20.14 -2.87 5.23
N PRO A 146 -19.87 -4.13 4.86
CA PRO A 146 -20.44 -5.30 5.51
C PRO A 146 -19.98 -5.44 6.97
N LEU A 147 -18.82 -4.85 7.31
CA LEU A 147 -18.26 -4.93 8.66
C LEU A 147 -18.82 -3.86 9.63
N CYS A 148 -19.14 -2.66 9.14
CA CYS A 148 -19.45 -1.51 10.02
C CYS A 148 -20.66 -0.67 9.64
N GLY A 149 -21.27 -0.91 8.46
CA GLY A 149 -22.41 -0.15 7.99
C GLY A 149 -22.08 1.25 7.45
N ALA A 150 -20.80 1.64 7.36
CA ALA A 150 -20.40 2.91 6.75
C ALA A 150 -20.84 2.98 5.27
N PRO A 151 -21.28 4.15 4.77
CA PRO A 151 -21.72 4.30 3.38
C PRO A 151 -20.56 4.15 2.39
N LYS A 152 -20.87 3.77 1.15
CA LYS A 152 -19.91 3.67 0.02
C LYS A 152 -18.98 4.89 -0.10
N ARG A 153 -19.51 6.10 0.09
CA ARG A 153 -18.75 7.37 0.01
C ARG A 153 -17.61 7.52 1.03
N ASP A 154 -17.60 6.72 2.10
CA ASP A 154 -16.56 6.75 3.13
C ASP A 154 -15.42 5.74 2.82
N PHE A 155 -15.36 5.20 1.61
CA PHE A 155 -14.25 4.37 1.15
C PHE A 155 -13.20 5.20 0.40
N GLU A 156 -11.95 4.80 0.55
CA GLU A 156 -10.79 5.37 -0.14
C GLU A 156 -10.15 4.31 -1.05
N LYS A 157 -9.88 4.66 -2.30
CA LYS A 157 -9.10 3.81 -3.20
C LYS A 157 -7.64 3.86 -2.77
N ILE A 158 -7.06 2.70 -2.45
CA ILE A 158 -5.69 2.59 -1.93
C ILE A 158 -4.75 1.80 -2.85
N GLY A 159 -5.26 1.22 -3.94
CA GLY A 159 -4.44 0.76 -5.07
C GLY A 159 -5.25 0.09 -6.17
#